data_AF-Q0C9X0-F1
#
_entry.id   AF-Q0C9X0-F1
#
_cell.length_a   1.000
_cell.length_b   1.000
_cell.length_c   1.000
_cell.angle_alpha   90.00
_cell.angle_beta   90.00
_cell.angle_gamma   90.00
#
_symmetry.space_group_name_H-M   'P 1'
#
loop_
_entity.id
_entity.type
_entity.pdbx_description
1 polymer ?
#
loop_
_entity_poly.entity_id
_entity_poly.type
_entity_poly.pdbx_seq_one_letter_code
_entity_poly.pdbx_strand_id
1 'polypeptide(L)'
;MAHDPRLPSSAGTATPPPPPPPPPEENPQQEESTSDDTTKPSQSSDSYKLRFCTVCASNQNRSMEAHLRLSSAPSPFPVISFGTGSLVRLPGPSITQPNVYNFNTTSYAQMYDELLAKDERLYRHNGLLNMLERNRNLKWGPERFQDWVPGMPRVDHVSKGDKGALGTEGGVVDVIITCEERCWDAVVDDLMNKGSALNRPVHVFNVDIKDNHEEALVD
;
A
#
# COMPACT_ATOMS: atom_id res chain seq x y z
N MET A 1 -21.85 -62.29 41.39
CA MET A 1 -22.23 -60.87 41.31
C MET A 1 -23.62 -60.83 40.70
N ALA A 2 -24.64 -60.45 41.48
CA ALA A 2 -26.04 -60.50 41.07
C ALA A 2 -26.59 -59.07 41.03
N HIS A 3 -27.33 -58.72 39.97
CA HIS A 3 -28.42 -57.74 40.05
C HIS A 3 -29.39 -57.93 38.87
N ASP A 4 -30.66 -58.07 39.22
CA ASP A 4 -31.85 -58.35 38.39
C ASP A 4 -32.77 -57.08 38.36
N PRO A 5 -33.59 -56.86 37.32
CA PRO A 5 -34.22 -55.59 36.95
C PRO A 5 -35.72 -55.54 37.27
N ARG A 6 -36.28 -54.35 37.55
CA ARG A 6 -37.74 -54.07 37.44
C ARG A 6 -38.01 -52.59 37.09
N LEU A 7 -38.71 -52.37 35.96
CA LEU A 7 -39.48 -51.16 35.55
C LEU A 7 -40.83 -51.09 36.34
N PRO A 8 -41.76 -50.09 36.23
CA PRO A 8 -42.01 -49.06 35.18
C PRO A 8 -42.48 -47.65 35.70
N SER A 9 -43.09 -46.86 34.80
CA SER A 9 -43.41 -45.41 34.77
C SER A 9 -44.56 -44.86 35.63
N SER A 10 -44.60 -43.51 35.82
CA SER A 10 -45.74 -42.58 35.55
C SER A 10 -46.05 -41.52 36.64
N ALA A 11 -45.99 -40.24 36.23
CA ALA A 11 -46.83 -39.06 36.57
C ALA A 11 -47.11 -38.61 38.02
N GLY A 12 -46.75 -37.34 38.30
CA GLY A 12 -47.66 -36.33 38.89
C GLY A 12 -47.46 -35.93 40.36
N THR A 13 -46.95 -34.72 40.64
CA THR A 13 -47.59 -33.65 41.45
C THR A 13 -46.65 -32.44 41.60
N ALA A 14 -47.19 -31.25 41.37
CA ALA A 14 -46.49 -29.98 41.34
C ALA A 14 -46.39 -29.31 42.72
N THR A 15 -45.27 -28.64 43.00
CA THR A 15 -45.14 -27.59 44.01
C THR A 15 -44.49 -26.35 43.37
N PRO A 16 -45.00 -25.13 43.59
CA PRO A 16 -44.46 -23.93 42.94
C PRO A 16 -43.28 -23.33 43.72
N PRO A 17 -42.24 -22.80 43.04
CA PRO A 17 -41.24 -21.94 43.67
C PRO A 17 -41.70 -20.46 43.74
N PRO A 18 -41.18 -19.67 44.71
CA PRO A 18 -41.67 -18.34 45.05
C PRO A 18 -41.27 -17.22 44.06
N PRO A 19 -41.97 -16.06 44.07
CA PRO A 19 -41.74 -14.96 43.14
C PRO A 19 -40.49 -14.11 43.47
N PRO A 20 -39.92 -13.40 42.46
CA PRO A 20 -38.71 -12.58 42.59
C PRO A 20 -38.93 -11.23 43.29
N PRO A 21 -37.87 -10.61 43.86
CA PRO A 21 -37.93 -9.33 44.57
C PRO A 21 -38.05 -8.10 43.62
N PRO A 22 -38.57 -6.96 44.13
CA PRO A 22 -38.89 -5.78 43.32
C PRO A 22 -37.65 -4.90 42.98
N PRO A 23 -37.75 -4.05 41.94
CA PRO A 23 -36.67 -3.17 41.50
C PRO A 23 -36.53 -1.92 42.41
N PRO A 24 -35.31 -1.36 42.60
CA PRO A 24 -35.13 -0.09 43.31
C PRO A 24 -35.56 1.14 42.49
N GLU A 25 -36.13 2.13 43.20
CA GLU A 25 -36.65 3.40 42.71
C GLU A 25 -35.55 4.44 42.39
N GLU A 26 -35.77 5.27 41.36
CA GLU A 26 -34.98 6.47 41.05
C GLU A 26 -35.56 7.72 41.76
N ASN A 27 -34.69 8.56 42.34
CA ASN A 27 -34.88 10.02 42.40
C ASN A 27 -33.59 10.77 42.87
N PRO A 28 -33.47 12.11 42.71
CA PRO A 28 -32.35 12.72 41.98
C PRO A 28 -31.44 13.66 42.80
N GLN A 29 -30.23 13.87 42.26
CA GLN A 29 -29.29 15.01 42.41
C GLN A 29 -29.00 15.61 43.80
N GLN A 30 -27.72 15.54 44.22
CA GLN A 30 -26.95 16.70 44.66
C GLN A 30 -25.44 16.49 44.46
N GLU A 31 -24.79 17.53 43.92
CA GLU A 31 -23.40 17.62 43.50
C GLU A 31 -22.42 17.66 44.69
N GLU A 32 -21.27 17.00 44.56
CA GLU A 32 -20.01 17.57 45.07
C GLU A 32 -18.82 17.06 44.25
N SER A 33 -18.04 18.03 43.81
CA SER A 33 -16.91 17.94 42.89
C SER A 33 -15.63 17.47 43.58
N THR A 34 -15.00 16.42 43.05
CA THR A 34 -13.54 16.27 43.09
C THR A 34 -13.04 15.73 41.76
N SER A 35 -12.28 16.60 41.10
CA SER A 35 -11.56 16.40 39.87
C SER A 35 -10.46 15.34 40.02
N ASP A 36 -10.50 14.30 39.18
CA ASP A 36 -9.30 13.58 38.77
C ASP A 36 -9.43 13.23 37.28
N ASP A 37 -9.24 14.26 36.46
CA ASP A 37 -9.10 14.15 35.01
C ASP A 37 -7.70 13.62 34.69
N THR A 38 -7.54 12.30 34.77
CA THR A 38 -6.49 11.62 34.00
C THR A 38 -7.08 11.19 32.66
N THR A 39 -7.28 12.18 31.79
CA THR A 39 -7.47 11.97 30.36
C THR A 39 -6.22 11.26 29.83
N LYS A 40 -6.27 9.92 29.77
CA LYS A 40 -5.42 9.20 28.83
C LYS A 40 -5.72 9.80 27.46
N PRO A 41 -4.71 10.23 26.68
CA PRO A 41 -4.97 10.69 25.33
C PRO A 41 -5.62 9.52 24.60
N SER A 42 -6.90 9.68 24.26
CA SER A 42 -7.56 8.85 23.27
C SER A 42 -6.64 8.86 22.07
N GLN A 43 -5.99 7.73 21.77
CA GLN A 43 -5.29 7.55 20.51
C GLN A 43 -6.28 7.97 19.44
N SER A 44 -6.03 9.11 18.79
CA SER A 44 -6.74 9.50 17.60
C SER A 44 -6.67 8.28 16.69
N SER A 45 -7.81 7.61 16.49
CA SER A 45 -7.91 6.56 15.50
C SER A 45 -7.45 7.21 14.20
N ASP A 46 -6.26 6.87 13.74
CA ASP A 46 -5.68 7.46 12.54
C ASP A 46 -6.75 7.31 11.44
N SER A 47 -7.33 8.46 11.07
CA SER A 47 -8.34 8.58 10.02
C SER A 47 -7.83 7.86 8.78
N TYR A 48 -8.73 7.17 8.05
CA TYR A 48 -8.43 6.34 6.90
C TYR A 48 -7.25 6.87 6.06
N LYS A 49 -6.07 6.26 6.22
CA LYS A 49 -4.92 6.52 5.35
C LYS A 49 -5.21 5.90 4.00
N LEU A 50 -5.47 6.74 3.00
CA LEU A 50 -5.56 6.31 1.62
C LEU A 50 -4.24 5.66 1.21
N ARG A 51 -4.34 4.53 0.50
CA ARG A 51 -3.19 3.83 -0.06
C ARG A 51 -3.05 4.20 -1.53
N PHE A 52 -1.85 4.62 -1.91
CA PHE A 52 -1.57 5.16 -3.23
C PHE A 52 -0.77 4.20 -4.09
N CYS A 53 -0.92 4.35 -5.39
CA CYS A 53 -0.10 3.70 -6.40
C CYS A 53 0.29 4.76 -7.44
N THR A 54 1.58 4.91 -7.72
CA THR A 54 2.07 5.86 -8.74
C THR A 54 2.63 5.11 -9.94
N VAL A 55 2.25 5.51 -11.16
CA VAL A 55 2.54 4.72 -12.37
C VAL A 55 3.07 5.59 -13.50
N CYS A 56 4.23 5.23 -14.04
CA CYS A 56 4.77 5.81 -15.27
C CYS A 56 5.19 4.72 -16.26
N ALA A 57 5.97 5.05 -17.29
CA ALA A 57 6.40 4.07 -18.30
C ALA A 57 7.47 3.10 -17.76
N SER A 58 8.61 3.63 -17.27
CA SER A 58 9.79 2.84 -16.89
C SER A 58 9.94 2.59 -15.40
N ASN A 59 9.07 3.16 -14.56
CA ASN A 59 9.24 3.24 -13.11
C ASN A 59 10.62 3.78 -12.68
N GLN A 60 11.04 4.92 -13.24
CA GLN A 60 12.37 5.48 -13.00
C GLN A 60 12.31 6.90 -12.48
N ASN A 61 11.64 7.80 -13.19
CA ASN A 61 11.63 9.22 -12.89
C ASN A 61 10.34 9.64 -12.16
N ARG A 62 9.26 9.92 -12.92
CA ARG A 62 8.00 10.52 -12.43
C ARG A 62 7.32 9.73 -11.30
N SER A 63 7.02 8.43 -11.52
CA SER A 63 6.38 7.60 -10.48
C SER A 63 7.20 7.48 -9.21
N MET A 64 8.54 7.43 -9.35
CA MET A 64 9.46 7.27 -8.23
C MET A 64 9.65 8.57 -7.44
N GLU A 65 9.58 9.74 -8.09
CA GLU A 65 9.56 11.02 -7.38
C GLU A 65 8.27 11.17 -6.58
N ALA A 66 7.11 10.90 -7.19
CA ALA A 66 5.83 10.91 -6.50
C ALA A 66 5.80 9.92 -5.31
N HIS A 67 6.36 8.73 -5.49
CA HIS A 67 6.53 7.74 -4.43
C HIS A 67 7.40 8.30 -3.28
N LEU A 68 8.54 8.89 -3.59
CA LEU A 68 9.41 9.50 -2.56
C LEU A 68 8.65 10.58 -1.77
N ARG A 69 7.90 11.46 -2.45
CA ARG A 69 7.12 12.53 -1.80
C ARG A 69 6.03 11.98 -0.90
N LEU A 70 5.25 11.00 -1.36
CA LEU A 70 4.17 10.39 -0.58
C LEU A 70 4.69 9.62 0.64
N SER A 71 5.80 8.90 0.48
CA SER A 71 6.41 8.09 1.55
C SER A 71 7.23 8.90 2.56
N SER A 72 7.65 10.12 2.20
CA SER A 72 8.49 10.99 3.04
C SER A 72 7.76 12.25 3.52
N ALA A 73 6.44 12.33 3.32
CA ALA A 73 5.63 13.41 3.84
C ALA A 73 5.66 13.44 5.39
N PRO A 74 5.36 14.59 6.04
CA PRO A 74 5.30 14.67 7.51
C PRO A 74 4.36 13.64 8.15
N SER A 75 3.27 13.33 7.44
CA SER A 75 2.44 12.15 7.68
C SER A 75 2.54 11.23 6.46
N PRO A 76 3.38 10.19 6.50
CA PRO A 76 3.61 9.31 5.36
C PRO A 76 2.34 8.58 4.93
N PHE A 77 2.14 8.49 3.61
CA PHE A 77 1.10 7.66 3.03
C PHE A 77 1.66 6.28 2.67
N PRO A 78 0.87 5.20 2.82
CA PRO A 78 1.19 3.93 2.19
C PRO A 78 1.17 4.11 0.67
N VAL A 79 2.25 3.70 0.01
CA VAL A 79 2.41 3.92 -1.44
C VAL A 79 3.24 2.81 -2.07
N ILE A 80 2.81 2.39 -3.26
CA ILE A 80 3.56 1.52 -4.18
C ILE A 80 3.71 2.22 -5.53
N SER A 81 4.62 1.75 -6.38
CA SER A 81 4.90 2.40 -7.67
C SER A 81 5.27 1.40 -8.76
N PHE A 82 4.88 1.68 -9.99
CA PHE A 82 5.05 0.76 -11.12
C PHE A 82 5.37 1.45 -12.45
N GLY A 83 5.77 0.60 -13.40
CA GLY A 83 5.96 0.90 -14.81
C GLY A 83 4.96 0.13 -15.67
N THR A 84 4.41 0.75 -16.71
CA THR A 84 3.54 0.07 -17.70
C THR A 84 4.29 -0.45 -18.92
N GLY A 85 5.54 -0.01 -19.12
CA GLY A 85 6.36 -0.40 -20.25
C GLY A 85 6.64 -1.90 -20.31
N SER A 86 7.08 -2.37 -21.48
CA SER A 86 7.58 -3.75 -21.62
C SER A 86 8.96 -3.94 -21.00
N LEU A 87 9.79 -2.88 -21.07
CA LEU A 87 11.16 -2.84 -20.58
C LEU A 87 11.42 -1.47 -19.96
N VAL A 88 12.34 -1.43 -19.00
CA VAL A 88 12.87 -0.19 -18.44
C VAL A 88 13.86 0.39 -19.45
N ARG A 89 13.63 1.62 -19.91
CA ARG A 89 14.52 2.30 -20.85
C ARG A 89 15.09 3.56 -20.20
N LEU A 90 16.41 3.69 -20.21
CA LEU A 90 17.16 4.86 -19.75
C LEU A 90 17.96 5.46 -20.91
N PRO A 91 18.14 6.79 -20.95
CA PRO A 91 19.07 7.44 -21.89
C PRO A 91 20.47 6.80 -21.86
N GLY A 92 21.08 6.64 -23.03
CA GLY A 92 22.46 6.20 -23.17
C GLY A 92 23.32 7.22 -23.93
N PRO A 93 24.48 6.82 -24.47
CA PRO A 93 25.41 7.74 -25.15
C PRO A 93 24.80 8.44 -26.38
N SER A 94 23.78 7.84 -27.00
CA SER A 94 23.05 8.40 -28.13
C SER A 94 21.58 7.99 -28.09
N ILE A 95 20.73 8.70 -28.84
CA ILE A 95 19.28 8.41 -28.95
C ILE A 95 19.00 6.99 -29.45
N THR A 96 19.90 6.42 -30.26
CA THR A 96 19.78 5.07 -30.82
C THR A 96 20.35 3.98 -29.92
N GLN A 97 21.04 4.35 -28.83
CA GLN A 97 21.70 3.42 -27.92
C GLN A 97 21.23 3.62 -26.48
N PRO A 98 19.94 3.33 -26.16
CA PRO A 98 19.44 3.39 -24.80
C PRO A 98 20.00 2.25 -23.95
N ASN A 99 20.03 2.45 -22.63
CA ASN A 99 20.23 1.36 -21.67
C ASN A 99 18.88 0.71 -21.38
N VAL A 100 18.79 -0.61 -21.47
CA VAL A 100 17.53 -1.35 -21.42
C VAL A 100 17.62 -2.46 -20.39
N TYR A 101 16.64 -2.53 -19.49
CA TYR A 101 16.60 -3.49 -18.40
C TYR A 101 15.23 -4.16 -18.29
N ASN A 102 15.20 -5.33 -17.65
CA ASN A 102 13.97 -6.05 -17.37
C ASN A 102 13.38 -5.58 -16.03
N PHE A 103 12.05 -5.43 -16.01
CA PHE A 103 11.30 -5.24 -14.76
C PHE A 103 11.40 -6.48 -13.87
N ASN A 104 11.20 -6.28 -12.56
CA ASN A 104 11.10 -7.35 -11.55
C ASN A 104 12.36 -8.20 -11.34
N THR A 105 13.36 -8.15 -12.24
CA THR A 105 14.58 -8.97 -12.15
C THR A 105 15.85 -8.16 -11.94
N THR A 106 15.89 -6.90 -12.38
CA THR A 106 17.08 -6.04 -12.26
C THR A 106 16.84 -4.99 -11.18
N SER A 107 17.72 -4.89 -10.19
CA SER A 107 17.61 -3.90 -9.10
C SER A 107 18.14 -2.52 -9.53
N TYR A 108 17.71 -1.45 -8.85
CA TYR A 108 18.29 -0.12 -9.09
C TYR A 108 19.77 -0.06 -8.72
N ALA A 109 20.20 -0.84 -7.73
CA ALA A 109 21.62 -0.95 -7.37
C ALA A 109 22.44 -1.55 -8.51
N GLN A 110 21.96 -2.62 -9.14
CA GLN A 110 22.61 -3.22 -10.31
C GLN A 110 22.70 -2.24 -11.49
N MET A 111 21.61 -1.52 -11.78
CA MET A 111 21.62 -0.48 -12.82
C MET A 111 22.64 0.62 -12.50
N TYR A 112 22.70 1.07 -11.25
CA TYR A 112 23.64 2.10 -10.80
C TYR A 112 25.09 1.64 -11.01
N ASP A 113 25.44 0.45 -10.52
CA ASP A 113 26.81 -0.08 -10.60
C ASP A 113 27.25 -0.31 -12.06
N GLU A 114 26.35 -0.81 -12.91
CA GLU A 114 26.61 -0.99 -14.34
C GLU A 114 26.90 0.34 -15.04
N LEU A 115 26.04 1.35 -14.84
CA LEU A 115 26.21 2.65 -15.48
C LEU A 115 27.44 3.38 -14.94
N LEU A 116 27.72 3.28 -13.63
CA LEU A 116 28.92 3.81 -13.01
C LEU A 116 30.19 3.22 -13.64
N ALA A 117 30.24 1.90 -13.81
CA ALA A 117 31.38 1.21 -14.42
C ALA A 117 31.52 1.49 -15.93
N LYS A 118 30.40 1.76 -16.62
CA LYS A 118 30.36 1.96 -18.07
C LYS A 118 30.86 3.35 -18.49
N ASP A 119 30.33 4.41 -17.90
CA ASP A 119 30.78 5.79 -18.13
C ASP A 119 30.25 6.72 -17.01
N GLU A 120 30.97 6.77 -15.89
CA GLU A 120 30.59 7.63 -14.76
C GLU A 120 30.36 9.08 -15.17
N ARG A 121 31.24 9.62 -16.02
CA ARG A 121 31.20 11.05 -16.38
C ARG A 121 29.91 11.38 -17.12
N LEU A 122 29.53 10.57 -18.10
CA LEU A 122 28.29 10.74 -18.86
C LEU A 122 27.06 10.62 -17.96
N TYR A 123 26.97 9.54 -17.17
CA TYR A 123 25.78 9.23 -16.39
C TYR A 123 25.63 10.07 -15.12
N ARG A 124 26.72 10.66 -14.64
CA ARG A 124 26.66 11.72 -13.61
C ARG A 124 26.19 13.04 -14.20
N HIS A 125 26.70 13.41 -15.38
CA HIS A 125 26.37 14.68 -16.03
C HIS A 125 24.90 14.76 -16.47
N ASN A 126 24.34 13.67 -16.99
CA ASN A 126 22.92 13.63 -17.40
C ASN A 126 21.94 13.35 -16.24
N GLY A 127 22.43 13.21 -15.01
CA GLY A 127 21.61 13.01 -13.80
C GLY A 127 21.15 11.57 -13.53
N LEU A 128 21.47 10.59 -14.40
CA LEU A 128 21.00 9.22 -14.21
C LEU A 128 21.57 8.54 -12.95
N LEU A 129 22.84 8.75 -12.63
CA LEU A 129 23.41 8.20 -11.39
C LEU A 129 22.71 8.78 -10.16
N ASN A 130 22.39 10.08 -10.16
CA ASN A 130 21.68 10.73 -9.05
C ASN A 130 20.24 10.19 -8.92
N MET A 131 19.56 9.98 -10.04
CA MET A 131 18.22 9.39 -10.08
C MET A 131 18.23 7.93 -9.56
N LEU A 132 19.19 7.12 -10.00
CA LEU A 132 19.31 5.73 -9.57
C LEU A 132 19.73 5.62 -8.09
N GLU A 133 20.58 6.52 -7.61
CA GLU A 133 20.92 6.69 -6.20
C GLU A 133 19.66 6.97 -5.35
N ARG A 134 18.79 7.89 -5.81
CA ARG A 134 17.48 8.12 -5.16
C ARG A 134 16.65 6.84 -5.16
N ASN A 135 16.52 6.18 -6.32
CA ASN A 135 15.63 5.04 -6.50
C ASN A 135 16.04 3.81 -5.66
N ARG A 136 17.34 3.49 -5.60
CA ARG A 136 17.87 2.37 -4.80
C ARG A 136 17.68 2.59 -3.30
N ASN A 137 17.62 3.85 -2.86
CA ASN A 137 17.33 4.22 -1.47
C ASN A 137 15.81 4.32 -1.17
N LEU A 138 14.96 4.08 -2.18
CA LEU A 138 13.51 4.09 -2.06
C LEU A 138 12.92 2.69 -2.08
N LYS A 139 13.30 1.87 -3.06
CA LYS A 139 12.90 0.46 -3.16
C LYS A 139 13.90 -0.38 -3.95
N TRP A 140 13.79 -1.71 -3.89
CA TRP A 140 14.74 -2.63 -4.52
C TRP A 140 14.95 -2.43 -6.03
N GLY A 141 13.87 -2.33 -6.81
CA GLY A 141 13.95 -2.30 -8.27
C GLY A 141 12.65 -1.85 -8.93
N PRO A 142 12.67 -1.58 -10.24
CA PRO A 142 11.47 -1.23 -10.98
C PRO A 142 10.54 -2.42 -11.12
N GLU A 143 9.26 -2.16 -10.90
CA GLU A 143 8.21 -3.18 -10.95
C GLU A 143 7.23 -2.88 -12.07
N ARG A 144 6.74 -3.94 -12.71
CA ARG A 144 5.79 -3.83 -13.80
C ARG A 144 4.35 -3.93 -13.31
N PHE A 145 3.50 -3.00 -13.72
CA PHE A 145 2.12 -2.90 -13.24
C PHE A 145 1.29 -4.13 -13.61
N GLN A 146 1.43 -4.60 -14.85
CA GLN A 146 0.66 -5.73 -15.35
C GLN A 146 0.98 -7.03 -14.62
N ASP A 147 2.20 -7.16 -14.09
CA ASP A 147 2.66 -8.35 -13.35
C ASP A 147 2.18 -8.33 -11.89
N TRP A 148 1.73 -7.17 -11.38
CA TRP A 148 1.15 -7.05 -10.04
C TRP A 148 -0.29 -7.57 -10.02
N VAL A 149 -0.57 -8.48 -9.08
CA VAL A 149 -1.93 -8.99 -8.85
C VAL A 149 -2.53 -8.30 -7.61
N PRO A 150 -3.57 -7.46 -7.76
CA PRO A 150 -4.23 -6.84 -6.62
C PRO A 150 -4.77 -7.88 -5.63
N GLY A 151 -4.54 -7.66 -4.34
CA GLY A 151 -4.93 -8.57 -3.25
C GLY A 151 -3.89 -9.65 -2.90
N MET A 152 -2.86 -9.83 -3.72
CA MET A 152 -1.76 -10.72 -3.36
C MET A 152 -0.89 -10.09 -2.25
N PRO A 153 -0.55 -10.84 -1.19
CA PRO A 153 0.29 -10.32 -0.12
C PRO A 153 1.63 -9.78 -0.62
N ARG A 154 2.03 -8.60 -0.13
CA ARG A 154 3.27 -7.87 -0.48
C ARG A 154 4.23 -7.73 0.71
N VAL A 155 4.26 -8.73 1.59
CA VAL A 155 5.05 -8.70 2.84
C VAL A 155 6.56 -8.59 2.61
N ASP A 156 7.06 -9.08 1.48
CA ASP A 156 8.49 -9.02 1.15
C ASP A 156 9.01 -7.59 0.95
N HIS A 157 8.14 -6.65 0.60
CA HIS A 157 8.52 -5.24 0.43
C HIS A 157 8.78 -4.56 1.77
N VAL A 158 8.00 -4.93 2.79
CA VAL A 158 8.22 -4.47 4.16
C VAL A 158 9.53 -5.03 4.70
N SER A 159 9.80 -6.33 4.49
CA SER A 159 11.04 -6.95 4.97
C SER A 159 12.29 -6.43 4.24
N LYS A 160 12.17 -6.02 2.98
CA LYS A 160 13.23 -5.33 2.21
C LYS A 160 13.45 -3.88 2.64
N GLY A 161 12.55 -3.29 3.42
CA GLY A 161 12.62 -1.90 3.84
C GLY A 161 12.26 -0.90 2.75
N ASP A 162 11.44 -1.30 1.78
CA ASP A 162 10.92 -0.37 0.76
C ASP A 162 10.09 0.72 1.48
N LYS A 163 10.41 2.00 1.23
CA LYS A 163 9.67 3.11 1.86
C LYS A 163 8.24 3.12 1.34
N GLY A 164 7.28 3.51 2.16
CA GLY A 164 5.86 3.51 1.80
C GLY A 164 5.20 2.13 1.78
N ALA A 165 5.94 1.03 1.98
CA ALA A 165 5.37 -0.32 1.97
C ALA A 165 4.44 -0.62 3.16
N LEU A 166 4.66 0.01 4.32
CA LEU A 166 3.83 -0.16 5.50
C LEU A 166 2.40 0.32 5.23
N GLY A 167 1.41 -0.56 5.42
CA GLY A 167 0.00 -0.34 5.07
C GLY A 167 -0.40 -0.82 3.67
N THR A 168 0.54 -1.31 2.86
CA THR A 168 0.28 -1.88 1.51
C THR A 168 0.46 -3.40 1.44
N GLU A 169 0.60 -4.07 2.59
CA GLU A 169 0.89 -5.50 2.73
C GLU A 169 -0.20 -6.39 2.11
N GLY A 170 -1.45 -5.92 2.15
CA GLY A 170 -2.58 -6.59 1.51
C GLY A 170 -2.59 -6.49 -0.02
N GLY A 171 -1.61 -5.80 -0.63
CA GLY A 171 -1.48 -5.67 -2.07
C GLY A 171 -2.67 -4.98 -2.73
N VAL A 172 -3.32 -4.05 -2.04
CA VAL A 172 -4.45 -3.27 -2.56
C VAL A 172 -4.20 -1.79 -2.32
N VAL A 173 -4.75 -0.96 -3.21
CA VAL A 173 -4.68 0.50 -3.14
C VAL A 173 -6.06 1.10 -3.33
N ASP A 174 -6.21 2.35 -2.91
CA ASP A 174 -7.46 3.09 -3.00
C ASP A 174 -7.41 4.09 -4.18
N VAL A 175 -6.21 4.60 -4.48
CA VAL A 175 -5.97 5.59 -5.55
C VAL A 175 -4.74 5.18 -6.39
N ILE A 176 -4.88 5.22 -7.71
CA ILE A 176 -3.79 5.08 -8.69
C ILE A 176 -3.63 6.43 -9.41
N ILE A 177 -2.40 6.93 -9.46
CA ILE A 177 -2.01 8.15 -10.18
C ILE A 177 -1.09 7.77 -11.33
N THR A 178 -1.47 8.09 -12.55
CA THR A 178 -0.67 7.87 -13.76
C THR A 178 -0.04 9.17 -14.22
N CYS A 179 1.18 9.08 -14.77
CA CYS A 179 1.96 10.26 -15.13
C CYS A 179 1.78 10.74 -16.59
N GLU A 180 1.00 10.02 -17.40
CA GLU A 180 0.65 10.36 -18.79
C GLU A 180 -0.51 9.49 -19.28
N GLU A 181 -1.26 9.98 -20.27
CA GLU A 181 -2.41 9.29 -20.87
C GLU A 181 -2.11 7.85 -21.31
N ARG A 182 -0.95 7.61 -21.94
CA ARG A 182 -0.57 6.25 -22.35
C ARG A 182 -0.41 5.28 -21.18
N CYS A 183 0.05 5.77 -20.02
CA CYS A 183 0.11 4.95 -18.81
C CYS A 183 -1.27 4.72 -18.22
N TRP A 184 -2.15 5.72 -18.32
CA TRP A 184 -3.55 5.62 -17.92
C TRP A 184 -4.29 4.54 -18.70
N ASP A 185 -4.23 4.55 -20.03
CA ASP A 185 -4.83 3.52 -20.89
C ASP A 185 -4.35 2.11 -20.48
N ALA A 186 -3.03 1.94 -20.35
CA ALA A 186 -2.44 0.65 -20.00
C ALA A 186 -2.85 0.15 -18.60
N VAL A 187 -3.04 1.06 -17.63
CA VAL A 187 -3.53 0.72 -16.30
C VAL A 187 -4.99 0.32 -16.34
N VAL A 188 -5.84 1.09 -17.01
CA VAL A 188 -7.28 0.82 -17.10
C VAL A 188 -7.54 -0.49 -17.82
N ASP A 189 -6.91 -0.71 -18.97
CA ASP A 189 -7.04 -1.95 -19.75
C ASP A 189 -6.62 -3.18 -18.93
N ASP A 190 -5.49 -3.10 -18.24
CA ASP A 190 -4.99 -4.20 -17.41
C ASP A 190 -5.91 -4.50 -16.21
N LEU A 191 -6.45 -3.47 -15.54
CA LEU A 191 -7.42 -3.65 -14.47
C LEU A 191 -8.73 -4.28 -14.96
N MET A 192 -9.24 -3.87 -16.13
CA MET A 192 -10.43 -4.46 -16.73
C MET A 192 -10.20 -5.92 -17.11
N ASN A 193 -9.04 -6.24 -17.68
CA ASN A 193 -8.67 -7.61 -18.07
C ASN A 193 -8.50 -8.55 -16.87
N LYS A 194 -8.18 -8.02 -15.68
CA LYS A 194 -8.06 -8.80 -14.43
C LYS A 194 -9.42 -9.20 -13.83
N GLY A 195 -10.54 -8.71 -14.36
CA GLY A 195 -11.88 -9.24 -14.06
C GLY A 195 -12.40 -8.94 -12.65
N SER A 196 -11.86 -7.93 -11.96
CA SER A 196 -12.40 -7.41 -10.69
C SER A 196 -12.61 -8.45 -9.57
N ALA A 197 -11.71 -9.42 -9.42
CA ALA A 197 -11.86 -10.54 -8.48
C ALA A 197 -12.19 -10.14 -7.02
N LEU A 198 -11.74 -8.97 -6.57
CA LEU A 198 -11.98 -8.47 -5.21
C LEU A 198 -13.27 -7.65 -5.05
N ASN A 199 -13.94 -7.29 -6.16
CA ASN A 199 -15.07 -6.34 -6.20
C ASN A 199 -14.81 -5.06 -5.37
N ARG A 200 -13.54 -4.62 -5.33
CA ARG A 200 -13.12 -3.41 -4.62
C ARG A 200 -12.89 -2.30 -5.66
N PRO A 201 -13.56 -1.14 -5.52
CA PRO A 201 -13.30 -0.01 -6.40
C PRO A 201 -11.90 0.57 -6.15
N VAL A 202 -11.28 1.07 -7.21
CA VAL A 202 -10.04 1.86 -7.18
C VAL A 202 -10.22 3.09 -8.07
N HIS A 203 -9.77 4.24 -7.61
CA HIS A 203 -9.84 5.47 -8.40
C HIS A 203 -8.55 5.64 -9.21
N VAL A 204 -8.66 5.87 -10.51
CA VAL A 204 -7.51 6.09 -11.39
C VAL A 204 -7.55 7.52 -11.90
N PHE A 205 -6.52 8.30 -11.60
CA PHE A 205 -6.36 9.68 -12.05
C PHE A 205 -5.13 9.80 -12.93
N ASN A 206 -5.26 10.50 -14.06
CA ASN A 206 -4.12 10.89 -14.86
C ASN A 206 -3.69 12.31 -14.53
N VAL A 207 -2.39 12.50 -14.34
CA VAL A 207 -1.73 13.80 -14.22
C VAL A 207 -0.60 13.80 -15.24
N ASP A 208 -0.72 14.64 -16.27
CA ASP A 208 0.32 14.73 -17.31
C ASP A 208 1.55 15.44 -16.75
N ILE A 209 2.59 14.66 -16.48
CA ILE A 209 3.87 15.14 -15.96
C ILE A 209 4.91 14.92 -17.06
N LYS A 210 5.63 15.97 -17.47
CA LYS A 210 6.69 15.79 -18.48
C LYS A 210 7.85 15.00 -17.90
N ASP A 211 8.46 14.17 -18.74
CA ASP A 211 9.51 13.25 -18.32
C ASP A 211 10.89 13.91 -18.30
N ASN A 212 11.08 14.86 -17.39
CA ASN A 212 12.37 15.47 -17.09
C ASN A 212 12.57 15.59 -15.57
N HIS A 213 13.80 15.91 -15.15
CA HIS A 213 14.14 15.94 -13.72
C HIS A 213 13.47 17.09 -12.96
N GLU A 214 13.23 18.22 -13.62
CA GLU A 214 12.69 19.43 -12.98
C GLU A 214 11.18 19.31 -12.76
N GLU A 215 10.44 18.91 -13.79
CA GLU A 215 8.97 18.80 -13.74
C GLU A 215 8.52 17.65 -12.84
N ALA A 216 9.29 16.55 -12.80
CA ALA A 216 9.00 15.46 -11.86
C ALA A 216 9.05 15.90 -10.38
N LEU A 217 9.80 16.96 -10.05
CA LEU A 217 9.93 17.49 -8.69
C LEU A 217 8.83 18.50 -8.30
N VAL A 218 8.19 19.12 -9.30
CA VAL A 218 7.34 20.30 -9.14
C VAL A 218 5.85 19.95 -9.20
N ASP A 219 5.46 19.03 -10.10
CA ASP A 219 4.09 18.53 -10.24
C ASP A 219 3.75 17.40 -9.24
#